data_AF-A0A7C4U3Z4-F1
#
_entry.id   AF-A0A7C4U3Z4-F1
#
_cell.length_a   1.000
_cell.length_b   1.000
_cell.length_c   1.000
_cell.angle_alpha   90.00
_cell.angle_beta   90.00
_cell.angle_gamma   90.00
#
_symmetry.space_group_name_H-M   'P 1'
#
loop_
_entity.id
_entity.type
_entity.pdbx_description
1 polymer ?
#
loop_
_entity_poly.entity_id
_entity_poly.type
_entity_poly.pdbx_seq_one_letter_code
_entity_poly.pdbx_strand_id
1 'polypeptide(L)'
;MPSFIKGEPATFATNSVKIWKQIRAFAIPLCQGVNKYSCITLRFTLSSPTRNGHSFDLDNLVEPVFSVLTGEKGYFSGKRTNLLWWYAKKNIGTPAGVEIELSGDSPLIRIKGTEIFKDEYNGELPKSSIQRLFPAGLSLKDLEREHMKDMGFI
;
A
#
# COMPACT_ATOMS: atom_id res chain seq x y z
N MET A 1 9.65 -10.12 10.14
CA MET A 1 9.78 -9.38 11.43
C MET A 1 8.85 -8.18 11.40
N PRO A 2 7.87 -8.11 12.32
CA PRO A 2 6.97 -6.96 12.42
C PRO A 2 7.61 -5.82 13.23
N SER A 3 7.46 -4.58 12.75
CA SER A 3 7.82 -3.37 13.49
C SER A 3 6.73 -2.31 13.34
N PHE A 4 6.33 -1.68 14.46
CA PHE A 4 5.35 -0.60 14.44
C PHE A 4 6.04 0.75 14.52
N ILE A 5 5.67 1.66 13.61
CA ILE A 5 6.21 3.01 13.53
C ILE A 5 5.06 3.99 13.79
N LYS A 6 5.12 4.68 14.94
CA LYS A 6 4.11 5.64 15.38
C LYS A 6 4.20 6.96 14.59
N GLY A 7 3.03 7.54 14.30
CA GLY A 7 2.84 8.87 13.68
C GLY A 7 1.54 8.91 12.85
N GLU A 8 1.09 10.07 12.37
CA GLU A 8 0.06 10.16 11.30
C GLU A 8 0.56 9.96 9.84
N PRO A 9 0.27 8.83 9.16
CA PRO A 9 0.80 8.55 7.82
C PRO A 9 0.47 9.68 6.85
N ALA A 10 1.46 10.15 6.09
CA ALA A 10 1.30 11.29 5.19
C ALA A 10 1.35 10.83 3.72
N THR A 11 0.40 11.32 2.93
CA THR A 11 0.42 11.28 1.46
C THR A 11 1.25 12.46 0.92
N PHE A 12 1.54 12.47 -0.39
CA PHE A 12 2.54 13.34 -1.04
C PHE A 12 2.56 14.85 -0.66
N ALA A 13 3.78 15.41 -0.75
CA ALA A 13 4.13 16.83 -0.89
C ALA A 13 3.77 17.83 0.22
N THR A 14 3.86 17.43 1.50
CA THR A 14 3.91 18.39 2.62
C THR A 14 5.16 18.18 3.46
N ASN A 15 5.64 19.21 4.17
CA ASN A 15 6.81 19.13 5.09
C ASN A 15 6.71 17.95 6.10
N SER A 16 5.49 17.48 6.39
CA SER A 16 5.21 16.28 7.18
C SER A 16 5.71 14.96 6.56
N VAL A 17 5.90 14.86 5.24
CA VAL A 17 6.53 13.68 4.59
C VAL A 17 8.01 13.56 4.96
N LYS A 18 8.71 14.69 5.12
CA LYS A 18 10.13 14.71 5.49
C LYS A 18 10.33 14.24 6.94
N ILE A 19 9.48 14.72 7.84
CA ILE A 19 9.43 14.30 9.25
C ILE A 19 9.07 12.81 9.34
N TRP A 20 8.11 12.36 8.53
CA TRP A 20 7.75 10.95 8.45
C TRP A 20 8.91 10.07 7.95
N LYS A 21 9.57 10.45 6.86
CA LYS A 21 10.73 9.74 6.32
C LYS A 21 11.86 9.65 7.35
N GLN A 22 12.12 10.71 8.10
CA GLN A 22 13.14 10.73 9.16
C GLN A 22 12.80 9.79 10.34
N ILE A 23 11.53 9.75 10.79
CA ILE A 23 11.11 8.82 11.85
C ILE A 23 11.24 7.36 11.39
N ARG A 24 10.93 7.06 10.12
CA ARG A 24 11.13 5.73 9.53
C ARG A 24 12.61 5.35 9.38
N ALA A 25 13.45 6.29 8.96
CA ALA A 25 14.89 6.08 8.87
C ALA A 25 15.51 5.78 10.25
N PHE A 26 14.92 6.25 11.34
CA PHE A 26 15.43 5.94 12.68
C PHE A 26 14.91 4.60 13.23
N ALA A 27 13.66 4.25 12.95
CA ALA A 27 13.01 3.05 13.53
C ALA A 27 13.32 1.74 12.79
N ILE A 28 13.72 1.80 11.52
CA ILE A 28 13.99 0.60 10.72
C ILE A 28 15.50 0.28 10.79
N PRO A 29 15.90 -0.91 11.27
CA PRO A 29 17.31 -1.31 11.27
C PRO A 29 17.83 -1.45 9.84
N LEU A 30 19.14 -1.22 9.64
CA LEU A 30 19.80 -1.53 8.38
C LEU A 30 19.64 -3.02 8.05
N CYS A 31 19.47 -3.34 6.76
CA CYS A 31 19.35 -4.74 6.34
C CYS A 31 20.66 -5.48 6.61
N GLN A 32 20.64 -6.42 7.56
CA GLN A 32 21.75 -7.34 7.82
C GLN A 32 21.55 -8.61 6.98
N GLY A 33 22.13 -8.62 5.76
CA GLY A 33 22.12 -9.76 4.85
C GLY A 33 21.47 -9.47 3.50
N VAL A 34 22.09 -9.97 2.43
CA VAL A 34 21.59 -9.87 1.05
C VAL A 34 20.49 -10.92 0.82
N ASN A 35 19.43 -10.56 0.10
CA ASN A 35 18.32 -11.46 -0.31
C ASN A 35 17.50 -12.12 0.82
N LYS A 36 17.54 -11.59 2.05
CA LYS A 36 16.77 -12.15 3.17
C LYS A 36 15.25 -11.94 3.04
N TYR A 37 14.84 -10.88 2.35
CA TYR A 37 13.45 -10.46 2.25
C TYR A 37 13.08 -10.22 0.80
N SER A 38 11.92 -10.73 0.39
CA SER A 38 11.35 -10.61 -0.94
C SER A 38 9.91 -10.09 -0.91
N CYS A 39 9.29 -10.06 0.27
CA CYS A 39 7.89 -9.72 0.48
C CYS A 39 7.72 -8.72 1.61
N ILE A 40 6.68 -7.88 1.52
CA ILE A 40 6.33 -6.90 2.56
C ILE A 40 4.82 -6.80 2.79
N THR A 41 4.43 -6.70 4.06
CA THR A 41 3.08 -6.37 4.49
C THR A 41 3.08 -5.04 5.24
N LEU A 42 2.14 -4.16 4.88
CA LEU A 42 1.97 -2.83 5.46
C LEU A 42 0.56 -2.68 6.02
N ARG A 43 0.45 -2.32 7.30
CA ARG A 43 -0.86 -2.04 7.94
C ARG A 43 -0.85 -0.63 8.49
N PHE A 44 -1.58 0.27 7.85
CA PHE A 44 -1.65 1.68 8.21
C PHE A 44 -2.83 1.94 9.15
N THR A 45 -2.55 2.47 10.33
CA THR A 45 -3.58 3.03 11.22
C THR A 45 -3.59 4.54 11.04
N LEU A 46 -4.73 5.09 10.61
CA LEU A 46 -4.95 6.52 10.40
C LEU A 46 -5.82 7.08 11.52
N SER A 47 -5.55 8.32 11.97
CA SER A 47 -6.42 8.96 12.96
C SER A 47 -7.76 9.43 12.37
N SER A 48 -7.80 9.62 11.04
CA SER A 48 -8.96 10.10 10.29
C SER A 48 -8.99 9.48 8.89
N PRO A 49 -10.17 9.28 8.29
CA PRO A 49 -10.29 8.79 6.90
C PRO A 49 -9.80 9.80 5.86
N THR A 50 -9.74 11.08 6.22
CA THR A 50 -9.31 12.16 5.33
C THR A 50 -8.38 13.14 6.04
N ARG A 51 -7.56 13.84 5.25
CA ARG A 51 -6.73 14.96 5.69
C ARG A 51 -6.89 16.11 4.71
N ASN A 52 -7.23 17.30 5.23
CA ASN A 52 -7.47 18.49 4.42
C ASN A 52 -8.50 18.25 3.28
N GLY A 53 -9.53 17.43 3.54
CA GLY A 53 -10.56 17.09 2.54
C GLY A 53 -10.15 16.02 1.53
N HIS A 54 -8.94 15.46 1.60
CA HIS A 54 -8.48 14.40 0.71
C HIS A 54 -8.44 13.04 1.41
N SER A 55 -8.89 12.00 0.71
CA SER A 55 -8.75 10.61 1.14
C SER A 55 -7.30 10.16 1.11
N PHE A 56 -6.93 9.24 1.99
CA PHE A 56 -5.61 8.63 2.01
C PHE A 56 -5.50 7.48 1.01
N ASP A 57 -5.03 7.73 -0.21
CA ASP A 57 -4.81 6.65 -1.18
C ASP A 57 -3.66 5.73 -0.73
N LEU A 58 -3.83 4.42 -0.92
CA LEU A 58 -2.87 3.42 -0.43
C LEU A 58 -1.51 3.52 -1.13
N ASP A 59 -1.50 3.78 -2.44
CA ASP A 59 -0.28 4.01 -3.22
C ASP A 59 0.55 5.16 -2.65
N ASN A 60 -0.11 6.27 -2.31
CA ASN A 60 0.51 7.45 -1.71
C ASN A 60 1.06 7.20 -0.29
N LEU A 61 0.47 6.26 0.47
CA LEU A 61 0.96 5.85 1.78
C LEU A 61 2.16 4.91 1.71
N VAL A 62 2.16 4.04 0.69
CA VAL A 62 3.14 2.97 0.50
C VAL A 62 4.45 3.50 -0.09
N GLU A 63 4.38 4.41 -1.06
CA GLU A 63 5.54 4.98 -1.75
C GLU A 63 6.66 5.49 -0.81
N PRO A 64 6.36 6.33 0.21
CA PRO A 64 7.38 6.80 1.12
C PRO A 64 7.94 5.68 2.04
N VAL A 65 7.24 4.56 2.24
CA VAL A 65 7.82 3.38 2.92
C VAL A 65 8.88 2.75 2.04
N PHE A 66 8.53 2.48 0.78
CA PHE A 66 9.41 1.81 -0.17
C PHE A 66 10.67 2.62 -0.45
N SER A 67 10.53 3.93 -0.63
CA SER A 67 11.65 4.85 -0.81
C SER A 67 12.69 4.73 0.32
N VAL A 68 12.27 4.64 1.58
CA VAL A 68 13.18 4.49 2.73
C VAL A 68 13.79 3.09 2.76
N LEU A 69 12.98 2.05 2.56
CA LEU A 69 13.44 0.66 2.63
C LEU A 69 14.50 0.34 1.55
N THR A 70 14.23 0.71 0.30
CA THR A 70 15.13 0.42 -0.81
C THR A 70 16.28 1.43 -0.89
N GLY A 71 16.00 2.73 -0.71
CA GLY A 71 17.01 3.77 -0.86
C GLY A 71 17.98 3.84 0.32
N GLU A 72 17.45 4.08 1.51
CA GLU A 72 18.27 4.40 2.70
C GLU A 72 18.71 3.17 3.48
N LYS A 73 17.89 2.10 3.45
CA LYS A 73 18.06 0.93 4.32
C LYS A 73 18.60 -0.32 3.63
N GLY A 74 18.73 -0.29 2.31
CA GLY A 74 19.31 -1.37 1.52
C GLY A 74 18.48 -2.66 1.48
N TYR A 75 17.20 -2.62 1.88
CA TYR A 75 16.30 -3.77 1.71
C TYR A 75 16.07 -4.05 0.23
N PHE A 76 15.76 -5.30 -0.10
CA PHE A 76 15.53 -5.76 -1.48
C PHE A 76 16.73 -5.44 -2.39
N SER A 77 17.95 -5.54 -1.86
CA SER A 77 19.20 -5.20 -2.56
C SER A 77 19.17 -3.78 -3.15
N GLY A 78 18.51 -2.87 -2.45
CA GLY A 78 18.38 -1.47 -2.79
C GLY A 78 17.38 -1.15 -3.91
N LYS A 79 16.67 -2.14 -4.46
CA LYS A 79 15.80 -1.98 -5.63
C LYS A 79 14.41 -2.51 -5.40
N ARG A 80 13.40 -1.70 -5.72
CA ARG A 80 11.98 -2.10 -5.63
C ARG A 80 11.62 -3.26 -6.54
N THR A 81 12.30 -3.42 -7.67
CA THR A 81 12.10 -4.55 -8.61
C THR A 81 12.38 -5.91 -8.01
N ASN A 82 13.09 -5.98 -6.88
CA ASN A 82 13.39 -7.23 -6.19
C ASN A 82 12.32 -7.59 -5.15
N LEU A 83 11.26 -6.78 -5.04
CA LEU A 83 10.07 -7.08 -4.25
C LEU A 83 9.16 -7.99 -5.10
N LEU A 84 9.08 -9.26 -4.73
CA LEU A 84 8.23 -10.24 -5.43
C LEU A 84 6.74 -9.99 -5.13
N TRP A 85 6.45 -9.53 -3.91
CA TRP A 85 5.07 -9.35 -3.48
C TRP A 85 4.92 -8.28 -2.40
N TRP A 86 3.80 -7.58 -2.40
CA TRP A 86 3.44 -6.68 -1.32
C TRP A 86 1.94 -6.63 -1.08
N TYR A 87 1.60 -6.30 0.17
CA TYR A 87 0.22 -6.01 0.57
C TYR A 87 0.17 -4.81 1.47
N ALA A 88 -0.84 -3.99 1.27
CA ALA A 88 -1.14 -2.88 2.15
C ALA A 88 -2.62 -2.85 2.48
N LYS A 89 -2.93 -2.47 3.72
CA LYS A 89 -4.27 -2.07 4.13
C LYS A 89 -4.20 -0.82 5.00
N LYS A 90 -5.31 -0.08 5.03
CA LYS A 90 -5.51 1.04 5.94
C LYS A 90 -6.76 0.82 6.79
N ASN A 91 -6.72 1.25 8.03
CA ASN A 91 -7.85 1.28 8.95
C ASN A 91 -7.82 2.58 9.77
N ILE A 92 -8.96 2.95 10.34
CA ILE A 92 -9.05 4.08 11.27
C ILE A 92 -8.82 3.56 12.69
N GLY A 93 -8.01 4.26 13.49
CA GLY A 93 -7.77 3.88 14.87
C GLY A 93 -6.65 4.67 15.53
N THR A 94 -6.29 4.25 16.75
CA THR A 94 -5.20 4.83 17.54
C THR A 94 -4.37 3.73 18.19
N PRO A 95 -3.04 3.90 18.34
CA PRO A 95 -2.24 5.01 17.83
C PRO A 95 -2.11 4.96 16.30
N ALA A 96 -2.12 6.12 15.65
CA ALA A 96 -1.79 6.19 14.23
C ALA A 96 -0.34 5.76 13.98
N GLY A 97 -0.13 5.12 12.83
CA GLY A 97 1.18 4.64 12.43
C GLY A 97 1.13 3.63 11.29
N VAL A 98 2.23 2.93 11.12
CA VAL A 98 2.34 1.81 10.18
C VAL A 98 3.03 0.64 10.84
N GLU A 99 2.41 -0.54 10.74
CA GLU A 99 3.08 -1.81 10.99
C GLU A 99 3.73 -2.29 9.69
N ILE A 100 5.00 -2.65 9.76
CA ILE A 100 5.79 -3.16 8.64
C ILE A 100 6.21 -4.58 8.98
N GLU A 101 5.87 -5.54 8.13
CA GLU A 101 6.28 -6.92 8.27
C GLU A 101 7.03 -7.38 7.02
N LEU A 102 8.30 -7.74 7.19
CA LEU A 102 9.17 -8.24 6.13
C LEU A 102 9.29 -9.77 6.19
N SER A 103 9.24 -10.42 5.02
CA SER A 103 9.32 -11.88 4.86
C SER A 103 10.16 -12.27 3.64
N GLY A 104 10.79 -13.45 3.71
CA GLY A 104 11.44 -14.11 2.56
C GLY A 104 10.47 -14.92 1.70
N ASP A 105 9.32 -15.29 2.28
CA ASP A 105 8.27 -16.07 1.64
C ASP A 105 7.04 -15.20 1.37
N SER A 106 6.30 -15.54 0.31
CA SER A 106 4.97 -14.96 0.07
C SER A 106 4.07 -15.29 1.26
N PRO A 107 3.41 -14.30 1.89
CA PRO A 107 2.49 -14.60 2.96
C PRO A 107 1.29 -15.39 2.40
N LEU A 108 0.74 -16.28 3.23
CA LEU A 108 -0.53 -16.97 2.96
C LEU A 108 -1.69 -15.99 3.13
N ILE A 109 -1.75 -14.97 2.28
CA ILE A 109 -2.87 -14.02 2.28
C ILE A 109 -3.98 -14.60 1.42
N ARG A 110 -5.01 -15.10 2.10
CA ARG A 110 -6.31 -15.36 1.47
C ARG A 110 -6.96 -14.01 1.18
N ILE A 111 -6.88 -13.56 -0.06
CA ILE A 111 -7.68 -12.43 -0.52
C ILE A 111 -9.13 -12.86 -0.40
N LYS A 112 -9.85 -12.26 0.57
CA LYS A 112 -11.30 -12.40 0.66
C LYS A 112 -11.89 -11.47 -0.39
N GLY A 113 -12.51 -12.05 -1.40
CA GLY A 113 -13.17 -11.33 -2.49
C GLY A 113 -13.66 -12.33 -3.51
N THR A 114 -14.77 -11.99 -4.16
CA THR A 114 -15.23 -12.73 -5.33
C THR A 114 -14.37 -12.30 -6.51
N GLU A 115 -13.83 -13.24 -7.26
CA GLU A 115 -13.15 -12.96 -8.53
C GLU A 115 -14.20 -12.38 -9.50
N ILE A 116 -14.27 -11.05 -9.58
CA ILE A 116 -15.25 -10.32 -10.39
C ILE A 116 -14.89 -10.29 -11.88
N PHE A 117 -13.64 -10.65 -12.20
CA PHE A 117 -13.14 -10.71 -13.57
C PHE A 117 -12.01 -11.74 -13.64
N LYS A 118 -12.19 -12.73 -14.52
CA LYS A 118 -11.19 -13.75 -14.85
C LYS A 118 -11.17 -13.95 -16.36
N ASP A 119 -10.43 -13.09 -17.04
CA ASP A 119 -10.23 -13.19 -18.47
C ASP A 119 -8.91 -12.52 -18.86
N GLU A 120 -8.45 -12.77 -20.07
CA GLU A 120 -7.28 -12.11 -20.64
C GLU A 120 -7.72 -10.89 -21.46
N TYR A 121 -7.26 -9.69 -21.07
CA TYR A 121 -7.56 -8.48 -21.82
C TYR A 121 -6.70 -8.43 -23.09
N ASN A 122 -7.33 -8.74 -24.23
CA ASN A 122 -6.71 -8.75 -25.56
C ASN A 122 -6.87 -7.43 -26.33
N GLY A 123 -7.42 -6.38 -25.69
CA GLY A 123 -7.61 -5.07 -26.31
C GLY A 123 -6.36 -4.17 -26.25
N GLU A 124 -6.41 -3.00 -26.89
CA GLU A 124 -5.36 -2.00 -26.73
C GLU A 124 -5.31 -1.50 -25.28
N LEU A 125 -4.09 -1.42 -24.72
CA LEU A 125 -3.87 -0.83 -23.39
C LEU A 125 -4.35 0.64 -23.37
N PRO A 126 -4.85 1.12 -22.22
CA PRO A 126 -5.36 2.47 -22.13
C PRO A 126 -4.21 3.44 -22.28
N LYS A 127 -4.42 4.51 -23.04
CA LYS A 127 -3.43 5.59 -23.20
C LYS A 127 -3.46 6.56 -22.02
N SER A 128 -4.44 6.42 -21.12
CA SER A 128 -4.63 7.26 -19.94
C SER A 128 -5.40 6.52 -18.85
N SER A 129 -5.12 6.82 -17.58
CA SER A 129 -5.85 6.32 -16.40
C SER A 129 -7.33 6.72 -16.34
N ILE A 130 -7.76 7.65 -17.21
CA ILE A 130 -9.15 8.11 -17.32
C ILE A 130 -9.90 7.33 -18.41
N GLN A 131 -9.18 6.61 -19.27
CA GLN A 131 -9.79 5.86 -20.37
C GLN A 131 -10.53 4.64 -19.81
N ARG A 132 -11.85 4.64 -19.96
CA ARG A 132 -12.74 3.58 -19.48
C ARG A 132 -12.58 2.35 -20.39
N LEU A 133 -11.89 1.31 -19.91
CA LEU A 133 -11.63 0.08 -20.68
C LEU A 133 -12.49 -1.11 -20.33
N PHE A 134 -13.26 -1.03 -19.24
CA PHE A 134 -14.10 -2.14 -18.85
C PHE A 134 -15.26 -2.31 -19.85
N PRO A 135 -15.60 -3.56 -20.22
CA PRO A 135 -16.68 -3.84 -21.16
C PRO A 135 -18.00 -3.24 -20.67
N ALA A 136 -18.87 -2.85 -21.60
CA ALA A 136 -20.18 -2.26 -21.34
C ALA A 136 -21.04 -3.23 -20.50
N GLY A 137 -20.98 -3.07 -19.17
CA GLY A 137 -21.57 -4.00 -18.20
C GLY A 137 -20.86 -3.98 -16.84
N LEU A 138 -19.58 -3.57 -16.81
CA LEU A 138 -18.82 -3.28 -15.59
C LEU A 138 -18.63 -1.77 -15.47
N SER A 139 -19.59 -1.08 -14.88
CA SER A 139 -19.39 0.32 -14.49
C SER A 139 -18.50 0.39 -13.26
N LEU A 140 -17.58 1.35 -13.19
CA LEU A 140 -16.88 1.71 -11.94
C LEU A 140 -17.88 1.92 -10.79
N LYS A 141 -19.08 2.42 -11.11
CA LYS A 141 -20.15 2.62 -10.11
C LYS A 141 -20.71 1.31 -9.56
N ASP A 142 -20.71 0.23 -10.35
CA ASP A 142 -21.21 -1.08 -9.91
C ASP A 142 -20.19 -1.77 -9.00
N LEU A 143 -18.90 -1.59 -9.31
CA LEU A 143 -17.75 -1.97 -8.47
C LEU A 143 -17.73 -1.22 -7.12
N GLU A 144 -17.96 0.10 -7.14
CA GLU A 144 -18.04 0.92 -5.93
C GLU A 144 -19.25 0.55 -5.06
N ARG A 145 -20.38 0.18 -5.67
CA ARG A 145 -21.60 -0.24 -4.96
C ARG A 145 -21.43 -1.56 -4.22
N GLU A 146 -20.80 -2.54 -4.86
CA GLU A 146 -20.46 -3.84 -4.24
C GLU A 146 -19.48 -3.63 -3.07
N HIS A 147 -18.46 -2.79 -3.26
CA HIS A 147 -17.49 -2.49 -2.20
C HIS A 147 -18.12 -1.74 -1.00
N MET A 148 -19.08 -0.86 -1.24
CA MET A 148 -19.84 -0.18 -0.18
C MET A 148 -20.77 -1.12 0.60
N LYS A 149 -21.35 -2.14 -0.07
CA LYS A 149 -22.15 -3.20 0.59
C LYS A 149 -21.28 -4.09 1.46
N ASP A 150 -20.12 -4.52 0.99
CA ASP A 150 -19.19 -5.35 1.75
C ASP A 150 -18.62 -4.62 3.00
N MET A 151 -18.64 -3.29 2.99
CA MET A 151 -18.26 -2.45 4.12
C MET A 151 -19.45 -2.00 4.99
N GLY A 152 -20.69 -2.42 4.69
CA GLY A 152 -21.88 -2.17 5.51
C GLY A 152 -22.43 -0.74 5.45
N PHE A 153 -22.18 -0.02 4.36
CA PHE A 153 -22.61 1.38 4.19
C PHE A 153 -23.91 1.55 3.37
N ILE A 154 -24.51 0.45 2.89
CA ILE A 154 -25.81 0.43 2.19
C ILE A 154 -26.59 -0.83 2.57
#